data_AF-A0A410HFN2-F1
#
_entry.id   AF-A0A410HFN2-F1
#
_cell.length_a   1.000
_cell.length_b   1.000
_cell.length_c   1.000
_cell.angle_alpha   90.00
_cell.angle_beta   90.00
_cell.angle_gamma   90.00
#
_symmetry.space_group_name_H-M   'P 1'
#
loop_
_entity.id
_entity.type
_entity.pdbx_description
1 polymer ?
#
loop_
_entity_poly.entity_id
_entity_poly.type
_entity_poly.pdbx_seq_one_letter_code
_entity_poly.pdbx_strand_id
1 'polypeptide(L)'
;MDAFRIFAKTDNSLYTNSNLTNDEYICPSSGKPCSCKVSKVHKCDRPVGATIGEHKTLSFSEIDGSLYNVRELIFPPELVVRNNLPLKLHGFGGIRWYRPLKLRALLDLKSLYPDAKLVVGNTEVGIELNFKNAQYPTLISVTHVHELNALSIKENGLEIGSSVRLSKLQQILIKMIAERDVHETSSCRAISEQLKWFAGKQVKNVASVGGNICTASPISDLNPLWMAARAEFRIVDLKGYIRTVLAKDFFLGYRKVDLAQGEVLLSVFLPWSRHFEFVKEFKQSHRREDDIALVNAGMRVHLK
;
A
#
# COMPACT_ATOMS: atom_id res chain seq x y z
N MET A 1 -16.30 -13.98 -5.77
CA MET A 1 -16.98 -13.63 -4.50
C MET A 1 -16.47 -14.43 -3.29
N ASP A 2 -15.57 -15.41 -3.46
CA ASP A 2 -15.11 -16.26 -2.34
C ASP A 2 -13.99 -15.68 -1.45
N ALA A 3 -13.25 -14.66 -1.90
CA ALA A 3 -12.15 -14.10 -1.10
C ALA A 3 -12.61 -13.36 0.18
N PHE A 4 -13.87 -12.91 0.22
CA PHE A 4 -14.45 -12.24 1.39
C PHE A 4 -15.02 -13.20 2.44
N ARG A 5 -15.21 -14.48 2.10
CA ARG A 5 -15.80 -15.48 3.01
C ARG A 5 -14.89 -15.87 4.19
N ILE A 6 -13.58 -15.65 4.07
CA ILE A 6 -12.59 -16.16 5.04
C ILE A 6 -12.44 -15.23 6.25
N PHE A 7 -12.82 -13.96 6.15
CA PHE A 7 -12.56 -12.96 7.21
C PHE A 7 -13.75 -12.70 8.14
N ALA A 8 -14.93 -13.28 7.86
CA ALA A 8 -16.14 -13.03 8.64
C ALA A 8 -16.76 -14.34 9.17
N LYS A 9 -16.33 -14.67 10.40
CA LYS A 9 -17.11 -15.34 11.46
C LYS A 9 -17.31 -16.88 11.41
N THR A 10 -17.54 -17.38 12.62
CA THR A 10 -17.59 -18.77 13.10
C THR A 10 -18.99 -19.41 13.06
N ASP A 11 -20.02 -18.71 12.57
CA ASP A 11 -21.38 -19.24 12.51
C ASP A 11 -22.07 -18.88 11.19
N ASN A 12 -22.39 -19.92 10.42
CA ASN A 12 -23.02 -19.85 9.10
C ASN A 12 -24.54 -20.10 9.14
N SER A 13 -25.12 -20.28 10.34
CA SER A 13 -26.53 -20.68 10.53
C SER A 13 -27.56 -19.68 9.97
N LEU A 14 -27.19 -18.41 9.82
CA LEU A 14 -28.08 -17.36 9.27
C LEU A 14 -28.23 -17.41 7.73
N TYR A 15 -27.37 -18.14 7.02
CA TYR A 15 -27.38 -18.22 5.55
C TYR A 15 -27.58 -19.63 5.01
N THR A 16 -27.46 -20.64 5.87
CA THR A 16 -27.95 -21.99 5.60
C THR A 16 -29.40 -22.05 6.05
N ASN A 17 -30.33 -22.22 5.12
CA ASN A 17 -31.75 -22.45 5.37
C ASN A 17 -31.95 -23.42 6.55
N SER A 18 -32.23 -22.88 7.74
CA SER A 18 -32.83 -23.59 8.85
C SER A 18 -33.80 -22.65 9.51
N ASN A 19 -35.08 -23.00 9.42
CA ASN A 19 -36.20 -22.35 10.08
C ASN A 19 -35.88 -22.14 11.56
N LEU A 20 -35.50 -20.92 11.93
CA LEU A 20 -35.45 -20.49 13.33
C LEU A 20 -36.80 -19.88 13.66
N THR A 21 -37.65 -20.73 14.22
CA THR A 21 -38.84 -20.33 14.97
C THR A 21 -38.40 -19.61 16.24
N ASN A 22 -38.21 -18.29 16.17
CA ASN A 22 -38.31 -17.38 17.32
C ASN A 22 -38.47 -15.95 16.78
N ASP A 23 -39.59 -15.32 17.16
CA ASP A 23 -40.17 -14.08 16.63
C ASP A 23 -39.37 -12.78 16.94
N GLU A 24 -38.04 -12.82 17.01
CA GLU A 24 -37.23 -11.60 17.15
C GLU A 24 -36.48 -11.28 15.86
N TYR A 25 -37.07 -10.39 15.05
CA TYR A 25 -36.44 -9.84 13.86
C TYR A 25 -35.26 -8.93 14.25
N ILE A 26 -34.04 -9.41 14.00
CA ILE A 26 -32.80 -8.65 14.22
C ILE A 26 -32.54 -7.76 13.01
N CYS A 27 -32.33 -6.46 13.24
CA CYS A 27 -32.04 -5.50 12.17
C CYS A 27 -30.67 -5.78 11.54
N PRO A 28 -30.58 -5.99 10.20
CA PRO A 28 -29.32 -6.24 9.53
C PRO A 28 -28.31 -5.08 9.65
N SER A 29 -28.81 -3.85 9.81
CA SER A 29 -27.98 -2.65 9.89
C SER A 29 -27.41 -2.37 11.29
N SER A 30 -28.08 -2.84 12.35
CA SER A 30 -27.70 -2.52 13.74
C SER A 30 -27.38 -3.74 14.60
N GLY A 31 -27.74 -4.95 14.14
CA GLY A 31 -27.52 -6.19 14.89
C GLY A 31 -28.33 -6.32 16.18
N LYS A 32 -29.37 -5.49 16.36
CA LYS A 32 -30.26 -5.50 17.54
C LYS A 32 -31.71 -5.81 17.14
N PRO A 33 -32.56 -6.32 18.07
CA PRO A 33 -33.99 -6.50 17.81
C PRO A 33 -34.63 -5.16 17.41
N CYS A 34 -35.35 -5.12 16.29
CA CYS A 34 -36.00 -3.89 15.82
C CYS A 34 -37.50 -4.08 15.62
N SER A 35 -38.27 -3.06 16.01
CA SER A 35 -39.74 -3.03 15.95
C SER A 35 -40.29 -2.45 14.63
N CYS A 36 -39.48 -2.42 13.58
CA CYS A 36 -39.85 -1.95 12.25
C CYS A 36 -40.87 -2.91 11.62
N LYS A 37 -42.16 -2.78 11.96
CA LYS A 37 -43.25 -3.54 11.33
C LYS A 37 -43.33 -3.19 9.85
N VAL A 38 -43.39 -4.22 9.00
CA VAL A 38 -43.66 -4.10 7.57
C VAL A 38 -45.01 -3.41 7.40
N SER A 39 -45.00 -2.15 6.92
CA SER A 39 -46.22 -1.42 6.60
C SER A 39 -46.95 -2.11 5.45
N LYS A 40 -48.22 -2.47 5.70
CA LYS A 40 -49.16 -3.13 4.78
C LYS A 40 -49.21 -2.40 3.44
N VAL A 41 -48.82 -3.10 2.36
CA VAL A 41 -49.12 -2.70 0.98
C VAL A 41 -50.61 -2.94 0.74
N HIS A 42 -51.28 -1.94 0.16
CA HIS A 42 -52.70 -1.95 -0.18
C HIS A 42 -53.07 -3.15 -1.07
N LYS A 43 -54.15 -3.83 -0.69
CA LYS A 43 -54.81 -4.91 -1.45
C LYS A 43 -55.39 -4.36 -2.77
N CYS A 44 -55.11 -5.04 -3.87
CA CYS A 44 -56.02 -5.12 -5.01
C CYS A 44 -56.23 -6.61 -5.34
N ASP A 45 -57.50 -7.00 -5.47
CA ASP A 45 -57.97 -8.38 -5.46
C ASP A 45 -57.82 -9.14 -6.80
N ARG A 46 -57.68 -10.47 -6.67
CA ARG A 46 -57.86 -11.60 -7.63
C ARG A 46 -56.61 -12.15 -8.36
N PRO A 47 -56.61 -13.45 -8.72
CA PRO A 47 -56.64 -14.62 -7.84
C PRO A 47 -55.36 -15.50 -8.00
N VAL A 48 -55.21 -16.42 -7.07
CA VAL A 48 -54.16 -17.45 -6.91
C VAL A 48 -53.50 -17.94 -8.22
N GLY A 49 -52.18 -17.72 -8.33
CA GLY A 49 -51.31 -18.35 -9.32
C GLY A 49 -49.85 -18.05 -8.99
N ALA A 50 -49.10 -19.06 -8.54
CA ALA A 50 -47.69 -18.96 -8.20
C ALA A 50 -46.85 -18.42 -9.38
N THR A 51 -46.10 -17.35 -9.16
CA THR A 51 -45.01 -16.93 -10.06
C THR A 51 -43.88 -16.28 -9.28
N ILE A 52 -42.69 -16.83 -9.50
CA ILE A 52 -41.38 -16.35 -9.06
C ILE A 52 -41.26 -14.88 -9.48
N GLY A 53 -41.03 -13.98 -8.53
CA GLY A 53 -40.87 -12.55 -8.81
C GLY A 53 -39.70 -12.33 -9.78
N GLU A 54 -40.01 -11.81 -10.96
CA GLU A 54 -39.03 -11.43 -11.97
C GLU A 54 -38.02 -10.44 -11.39
N HIS A 55 -36.75 -10.83 -11.33
CA HIS A 55 -35.67 -9.88 -11.12
C HIS A 55 -35.51 -9.04 -12.39
N LYS A 56 -36.10 -7.84 -12.38
CA LYS A 56 -35.91 -6.87 -13.46
C LYS A 56 -34.43 -6.45 -13.47
N THR A 57 -33.73 -6.80 -14.54
CA THR A 57 -32.33 -6.39 -14.73
C THR A 57 -32.33 -4.91 -15.11
N LEU A 58 -31.91 -4.05 -14.20
CA LEU A 58 -31.75 -2.63 -14.47
C LEU A 58 -30.50 -2.44 -15.35
N SER A 59 -30.68 -1.72 -16.47
CA SER A 59 -29.57 -1.36 -17.34
C SER A 59 -28.72 -0.27 -16.68
N PHE A 60 -27.39 -0.36 -16.80
CA PHE A 60 -26.45 0.60 -16.22
C PHE A 60 -26.76 2.07 -16.63
N SER A 61 -27.44 2.25 -17.75
CA SER A 61 -27.81 3.55 -18.32
C SER A 61 -28.97 4.26 -17.63
N GLU A 62 -29.70 3.61 -16.71
CA GLU A 62 -30.93 4.14 -16.09
C GLU A 62 -30.69 4.79 -14.70
N ILE A 63 -29.43 4.89 -14.25
CA ILE A 63 -29.08 5.43 -12.93
C ILE A 63 -28.59 6.88 -13.12
N ASP A 64 -29.40 7.90 -12.77
CA ASP A 64 -29.03 9.31 -12.97
C ASP A 64 -27.92 9.83 -12.04
N GLY A 65 -27.42 9.00 -11.11
CA GLY A 65 -26.37 9.39 -10.17
C GLY A 65 -26.86 10.23 -8.97
N SER A 66 -28.10 10.72 -8.97
CA SER A 66 -28.73 11.32 -7.76
C SER A 66 -29.07 10.30 -6.67
N LEU A 67 -29.05 9.00 -6.99
CA LEU A 67 -29.36 7.89 -6.07
C LEU A 67 -28.17 7.36 -5.26
N TYR A 68 -27.00 7.99 -5.33
CA TYR A 68 -25.94 7.78 -4.33
C TYR A 68 -26.37 8.37 -2.97
N ASN A 69 -27.41 7.77 -2.39
CA ASN A 69 -27.75 7.95 -0.99
C ASN A 69 -26.56 7.52 -0.14
N VAL A 70 -26.25 8.31 0.88
CA VAL A 70 -25.21 8.10 1.90
C VAL A 70 -25.49 6.84 2.72
N ARG A 71 -25.39 5.67 2.07
CA ARG A 71 -25.51 4.34 2.67
C ARG A 71 -24.25 3.55 2.37
N GLU A 72 -23.10 4.16 2.63
CA GLU A 72 -21.85 3.42 2.65
C GLU A 72 -21.88 2.38 3.77
N LEU A 73 -21.17 1.27 3.56
CA LEU A 73 -21.01 0.27 4.60
C LEU A 73 -20.26 0.89 5.78
N ILE A 74 -20.78 0.71 6.99
CA ILE A 74 -20.07 1.12 8.20
C ILE A 74 -18.77 0.34 8.33
N PHE A 75 -17.72 0.99 8.84
CA PHE A 75 -16.51 0.27 9.22
C PHE A 75 -16.81 -0.65 10.41
N PRO A 76 -16.41 -1.94 10.39
CA PRO A 76 -16.73 -2.88 11.46
C PRO A 76 -16.29 -2.37 12.85
N PRO A 77 -17.21 -2.16 13.81
CA PRO A 77 -16.88 -1.59 15.12
C PRO A 77 -15.81 -2.38 15.88
N GLU A 78 -15.79 -3.71 15.72
CA GLU A 78 -14.82 -4.60 16.37
C GLU A 78 -13.38 -4.35 15.90
N LEU A 79 -13.20 -3.82 14.68
CA LEU A 79 -11.88 -3.49 14.14
C LEU A 79 -11.39 -2.11 14.61
N VAL A 80 -12.29 -1.20 15.02
CA VAL A 80 -11.92 0.13 15.52
C VAL A 80 -11.15 0.03 16.84
N VAL A 81 -11.59 -0.89 17.72
CA VAL A 81 -11.00 -1.09 19.06
C VAL A 81 -9.83 -2.06 19.05
N ARG A 82 -9.48 -2.63 17.89
CA ARG A 82 -8.47 -3.68 17.81
C ARG A 82 -7.07 -3.09 17.92
N ASN A 83 -6.33 -3.50 18.94
CA ASN A 83 -4.92 -3.18 19.08
C ASN A 83 -4.08 -3.93 18.03
N ASN A 84 -3.08 -3.23 17.47
CA ASN A 84 -2.08 -3.87 16.63
C ASN A 84 -1.17 -4.74 17.51
N LEU A 85 -1.14 -6.03 17.22
CA LEU A 85 -0.28 -7.00 17.90
C LEU A 85 0.78 -7.55 16.93
N PRO A 86 1.99 -7.87 17.40
CA PRO A 86 2.93 -8.65 16.62
C PRO A 86 2.30 -9.98 16.20
N LEU A 87 2.56 -10.45 14.98
CA LEU A 87 2.03 -11.72 14.49
C LEU A 87 3.16 -12.67 14.09
N LYS A 88 2.91 -13.96 14.30
CA LYS A 88 3.71 -15.08 13.81
C LYS A 88 2.75 -16.11 13.24
N LEU A 89 2.88 -16.40 11.96
CA LEU A 89 2.03 -17.33 11.23
C LEU A 89 2.89 -18.42 10.58
N HIS A 90 2.31 -19.60 10.43
CA HIS A 90 2.88 -20.73 9.71
C HIS A 90 1.98 -21.04 8.51
N GLY A 91 2.59 -21.16 7.33
CA GLY A 91 1.92 -21.53 6.09
C GLY A 91 2.30 -22.94 5.64
N PHE A 92 1.63 -23.40 4.58
CA PHE A 92 1.98 -24.64 3.90
C PHE A 92 3.45 -24.65 3.45
N GLY A 93 4.05 -25.84 3.37
CA GLY A 93 5.46 -25.98 2.97
C GLY A 93 6.46 -25.42 3.99
N GLY A 94 6.05 -25.22 5.25
CA GLY A 94 6.94 -24.73 6.31
C GLY A 94 7.24 -23.23 6.26
N ILE A 95 6.50 -22.47 5.45
CA ILE A 95 6.68 -21.01 5.34
C ILE A 95 6.37 -20.35 6.70
N ARG A 96 7.27 -19.50 7.15
CA ARG A 96 7.09 -18.68 8.37
C ARG A 96 6.87 -17.23 7.98
N TRP A 97 5.85 -16.61 8.55
CA TRP A 97 5.54 -15.20 8.32
C TRP A 97 5.46 -14.44 9.63
N TYR A 98 6.22 -13.36 9.75
CA TYR A 98 6.28 -12.52 10.94
C TYR A 98 5.82 -11.10 10.62
N ARG A 99 5.18 -10.44 11.60
CA ARG A 99 4.85 -9.01 11.55
C ARG A 99 5.28 -8.32 12.85
N PRO A 100 6.51 -7.80 12.92
CA PRO A 100 6.92 -6.92 14.02
C PRO A 100 6.21 -5.57 13.95
N LEU A 101 6.16 -4.87 15.09
CA LEU A 101 5.59 -3.51 15.21
C LEU A 101 6.66 -2.43 15.44
N LYS A 102 7.87 -2.82 15.83
CA LYS A 102 8.98 -1.92 16.18
C LYS A 102 10.24 -2.33 15.46
N LEU A 103 11.14 -1.37 15.22
CA LEU A 103 12.39 -1.60 14.52
C LEU A 103 13.26 -2.64 15.24
N ARG A 104 13.36 -2.56 16.57
CA ARG A 104 14.16 -3.51 17.34
C ARG A 104 13.75 -4.97 17.09
N ALA A 105 12.46 -5.26 17.13
CA ALA A 105 11.93 -6.60 16.88
C ALA A 105 12.18 -7.06 15.43
N LEU A 106 12.16 -6.14 14.46
CA LEU A 106 12.55 -6.46 13.08
C LEU A 106 14.04 -6.86 13.01
N LEU A 107 14.93 -6.10 13.66
CA LEU A 107 16.36 -6.40 13.67
C LEU A 107 16.65 -7.73 14.38
N ASP A 108 15.97 -8.03 15.48
CA ASP A 108 16.09 -9.32 16.16
C ASP A 108 15.64 -10.48 15.26
N LEU A 109 14.54 -10.33 14.52
CA LEU A 109 14.09 -11.33 13.53
C LEU A 109 15.08 -11.48 12.37
N LYS A 110 15.69 -10.38 11.92
CA LYS A 110 16.71 -10.40 10.87
C LYS A 110 18.02 -11.03 11.33
N SER A 111 18.36 -10.91 12.61
CA SER A 111 19.48 -11.63 13.21
C SER A 111 19.22 -13.13 13.27
N LEU A 112 18.00 -13.53 13.68
CA LEU A 112 17.61 -14.95 13.75
C LEU A 112 17.43 -15.60 12.38
N TYR A 113 16.97 -14.82 11.39
CA TYR A 113 16.74 -15.26 10.03
C TYR A 113 17.39 -14.28 9.02
N PRO A 114 18.72 -14.35 8.82
CA PRO A 114 19.44 -13.43 7.95
C PRO A 114 18.86 -13.34 6.54
N ASP A 115 18.47 -14.48 5.98
CA ASP A 115 17.95 -14.61 4.62
C ASP A 115 16.44 -14.33 4.51
N ALA A 116 15.78 -13.92 5.60
CA ALA A 116 14.36 -13.62 5.57
C ALA A 116 14.05 -12.49 4.57
N LYS A 117 13.07 -12.70 3.69
CA LYS A 117 12.67 -11.66 2.74
C LYS A 117 11.75 -10.66 3.44
N LEU A 118 12.08 -9.37 3.35
CA LEU A 118 11.23 -8.31 3.85
C LEU A 118 10.08 -8.05 2.85
N VAL A 119 8.87 -7.86 3.37
CA VAL A 119 7.67 -7.64 2.55
C VAL A 119 6.89 -6.43 3.05
N VAL A 120 6.49 -5.56 2.12
CA VAL A 120 5.50 -4.50 2.37
C VAL A 120 4.23 -4.79 1.57
N GLY A 121 4.16 -4.32 0.33
CA GLY A 121 3.00 -4.51 -0.55
C GLY A 121 2.99 -5.78 -1.38
N ASN A 122 4.02 -6.62 -1.29
CA ASN A 122 4.18 -7.86 -2.06
C ASN A 122 4.18 -7.70 -3.60
N THR A 123 4.30 -6.47 -4.13
CA THR A 123 4.18 -6.19 -5.57
C THR A 123 5.37 -6.69 -6.40
N GLU A 124 6.55 -6.89 -5.79
CA GLU A 124 7.69 -7.57 -6.42
C GLU A 124 7.84 -9.00 -5.90
N VAL A 125 7.80 -9.20 -4.57
CA VAL A 125 8.00 -10.53 -3.96
C VAL A 125 6.97 -11.54 -4.47
N GLY A 126 5.71 -11.13 -4.67
CA GLY A 126 4.69 -11.99 -5.28
C GLY A 126 5.02 -12.38 -6.73
N ILE A 127 5.63 -11.48 -7.51
CA ILE A 127 6.09 -11.78 -8.87
C ILE A 127 7.26 -12.76 -8.85
N GLU A 128 8.22 -12.56 -7.94
CA GLU A 128 9.35 -13.47 -7.76
C GLU A 128 8.89 -14.90 -7.42
N LEU A 129 7.93 -15.03 -6.51
CA LEU A 129 7.37 -16.32 -6.09
C LEU A 129 6.57 -16.99 -7.23
N ASN A 130 5.67 -16.25 -7.89
CA ASN A 130 4.72 -16.82 -8.84
C ASN A 130 5.32 -17.05 -10.25
N PHE A 131 6.27 -16.22 -10.67
CA PHE A 131 6.76 -16.21 -12.06
C PHE A 131 8.27 -16.44 -12.20
N LYS A 132 9.04 -16.36 -11.11
CA LYS A 132 10.50 -16.58 -11.12
C LYS A 132 10.94 -17.78 -10.28
N ASN A 133 9.99 -18.60 -9.80
CA ASN A 133 10.24 -19.76 -8.95
C ASN A 133 11.12 -19.45 -7.72
N ALA A 134 11.09 -18.21 -7.21
CA ALA A 134 11.81 -17.87 -6.00
C ALA A 134 11.18 -18.60 -4.80
N GLN A 135 12.00 -18.96 -3.82
CA GLN A 135 11.53 -19.57 -2.59
C GLN A 135 12.02 -18.80 -1.38
N TYR A 136 11.07 -18.31 -0.57
CA TYR A 136 11.36 -17.58 0.66
C TYR A 136 10.71 -18.31 1.85
N PRO A 137 11.45 -19.18 2.55
CA PRO A 137 10.91 -19.95 3.67
C PRO A 137 10.56 -19.07 4.87
N THR A 138 11.09 -17.85 4.94
CA THR A 138 10.79 -16.90 6.02
C THR A 138 10.56 -15.51 5.43
N LEU A 139 9.39 -14.96 5.73
CA LEU A 139 8.92 -13.65 5.31
C LEU A 139 8.70 -12.77 6.53
N ILE A 140 9.15 -11.52 6.47
CA ILE A 140 8.90 -10.54 7.54
C ILE A 140 8.16 -9.35 6.94
N SER A 141 6.90 -9.17 7.33
CA SER A 141 6.13 -7.99 6.94
C SER A 141 6.50 -6.80 7.80
N VAL A 142 7.05 -5.76 7.15
CA VAL A 142 7.49 -4.52 7.81
C VAL A 142 6.47 -3.38 7.68
N THR A 143 5.24 -3.74 7.27
CA THR A 143 4.11 -2.82 7.08
C THR A 143 3.70 -2.07 8.35
N HIS A 144 3.91 -2.66 9.53
CA HIS A 144 3.48 -2.11 10.83
C HIS A 144 4.64 -1.63 11.71
N VAL A 145 5.88 -1.65 11.19
CA VAL A 145 7.03 -1.09 11.91
C VAL A 145 6.92 0.42 11.86
N HIS A 146 6.68 1.06 13.00
CA HIS A 146 6.37 2.49 13.10
C HIS A 146 7.49 3.36 12.51
N GLU A 147 8.73 3.03 12.83
CA GLU A 147 9.93 3.76 12.40
C GLU A 147 10.10 3.76 10.88
N LEU A 148 9.74 2.64 10.21
CA LEU A 148 9.79 2.53 8.75
C LEU A 148 8.61 3.20 8.05
N ASN A 149 7.56 3.61 8.78
CA ASN A 149 6.41 4.33 8.24
C ASN A 149 6.44 5.83 8.59
N ALA A 150 7.48 6.31 9.27
CA ALA A 150 7.59 7.70 9.67
C ALA A 150 7.75 8.61 8.44
N LEU A 151 7.11 9.78 8.49
CA LEU A 151 7.29 10.89 7.55
C LEU A 151 7.57 12.13 8.38
N SER A 152 8.70 12.81 8.13
CA SER A 152 9.09 13.99 8.89
C SER A 152 9.63 15.06 7.94
N ILE A 153 8.97 16.22 7.97
CA ILE A 153 9.41 17.43 7.27
C ILE A 153 10.47 18.07 8.16
N LYS A 154 11.67 18.28 7.61
CA LYS A 154 12.79 18.94 8.28
C LYS A 154 13.09 20.26 7.61
N GLU A 155 13.89 21.08 8.26
CA GLU A 155 14.34 22.37 7.71
C GLU A 155 15.09 22.21 6.39
N ASN A 156 15.85 21.12 6.23
CA ASN A 156 16.74 20.86 5.09
C ASN A 156 16.24 19.80 4.10
N GLY A 157 15.12 19.13 4.38
CA GLY A 157 14.59 18.08 3.51
C GLY A 157 13.40 17.31 4.09
N LEU A 158 12.95 16.30 3.34
CA LEU A 158 11.92 15.35 3.75
C LEU A 158 12.56 14.02 4.14
N GLU A 159 12.31 13.55 5.35
CA GLU A 159 12.64 12.19 5.79
C GLU A 159 11.46 11.26 5.53
N ILE A 160 11.70 10.17 4.79
CA ILE A 160 10.70 9.24 4.29
C ILE A 160 11.06 7.82 4.75
N GLY A 161 10.25 7.24 5.64
CA GLY A 161 10.42 5.85 6.05
C GLY A 161 10.30 4.88 4.87
N SER A 162 11.09 3.80 4.88
CA SER A 162 11.18 2.88 3.74
C SER A 162 9.90 2.05 3.50
N SER A 163 9.04 1.89 4.50
CA SER A 163 7.72 1.25 4.37
C SER A 163 6.61 2.20 3.93
N VAL A 164 6.89 3.50 3.78
CA VAL A 164 5.90 4.47 3.29
C VAL A 164 5.39 4.04 1.92
N ARG A 165 4.06 4.05 1.76
CA ARG A 165 3.37 3.67 0.52
C ARG A 165 3.57 4.75 -0.54
N LEU A 166 3.70 4.36 -1.82
CA LEU A 166 3.89 5.32 -2.91
C LEU A 166 2.74 6.33 -3.02
N SER A 167 1.49 5.92 -2.75
CA SER A 167 0.37 6.87 -2.71
C SER A 167 0.48 7.89 -1.59
N LYS A 168 0.99 7.49 -0.41
CA LYS A 168 1.23 8.40 0.70
C LYS A 168 2.41 9.33 0.43
N LEU A 169 3.47 8.83 -0.22
CA LEU A 169 4.55 9.65 -0.75
C LEU A 169 4.01 10.71 -1.72
N GLN A 170 3.19 10.31 -2.70
CA GLN A 170 2.61 11.24 -3.67
C GLN A 170 1.80 12.35 -2.97
N GLN A 171 0.99 12.02 -1.97
CA GLN A 171 0.22 13.00 -1.19
C GLN A 171 1.11 14.02 -0.46
N ILE A 172 2.18 13.57 0.22
CA ILE A 172 3.05 14.50 0.94
C ILE A 172 3.85 15.38 -0.02
N LEU A 173 4.29 14.84 -1.17
CA LEU A 173 4.98 15.65 -2.18
C LEU A 173 4.08 16.73 -2.76
N ILE A 174 2.82 16.41 -3.08
CA ILE A 174 1.83 17.41 -3.55
C ILE A 174 1.63 18.51 -2.49
N LYS A 175 1.51 18.12 -1.21
CA LYS A 175 1.40 19.06 -0.10
C LYS A 175 2.62 20.00 -0.03
N MET A 176 3.84 19.46 -0.09
CA MET A 176 5.06 20.27 -0.05
C MET A 176 5.20 21.20 -1.25
N ILE A 177 4.81 20.76 -2.45
CA ILE A 177 4.81 21.60 -3.66
C ILE A 177 3.87 22.81 -3.51
N ALA A 178 2.77 22.66 -2.78
CA ALA A 178 1.79 23.73 -2.56
C ALA A 178 2.18 24.69 -1.42
N GLU A 179 2.86 24.19 -0.39
CA GLU A 179 3.13 24.95 0.85
C GLU A 179 4.52 25.60 0.89
N ARG A 180 5.50 25.10 0.13
CA ARG A 180 6.88 25.60 0.13
C ARG A 180 7.19 26.42 -1.11
N ASP A 181 8.28 27.17 -1.03
CA ASP A 181 8.72 28.00 -2.14
C ASP A 181 9.06 27.18 -3.39
N VAL A 182 8.87 27.82 -4.54
CA VAL A 182 8.98 27.15 -5.83
C VAL A 182 10.38 26.57 -6.07
N HIS A 183 11.41 27.25 -5.58
CA HIS A 183 12.80 26.84 -5.73
C HIS A 183 13.19 25.66 -4.83
N GLU A 184 12.50 25.44 -3.70
CA GLU A 184 12.82 24.36 -2.74
C GLU A 184 12.29 22.99 -3.18
N THR A 185 11.28 22.98 -4.05
CA THR A 185 10.44 21.79 -4.31
C THR A 185 10.69 21.15 -5.67
N SER A 186 11.80 21.48 -6.34
CA SER A 186 12.09 20.96 -7.68
C SER A 186 12.13 19.42 -7.73
N SER A 187 12.87 18.78 -6.80
CA SER A 187 12.89 17.32 -6.68
C SER A 187 11.52 16.73 -6.32
N CYS A 188 10.73 17.41 -5.49
CA CYS A 188 9.39 16.97 -5.12
C CYS A 188 8.46 16.92 -6.34
N ARG A 189 8.51 17.95 -7.20
CA ARG A 189 7.74 17.98 -8.45
C ARG A 189 8.14 16.83 -9.36
N ALA A 190 9.43 16.63 -9.59
CA ALA A 190 9.89 15.59 -10.50
C ALA A 190 9.43 14.19 -10.06
N ILE A 191 9.56 13.87 -8.77
CA ILE A 191 9.09 12.59 -8.22
C ILE A 191 7.56 12.49 -8.27
N SER A 192 6.83 13.57 -7.96
CA SER A 192 5.36 13.60 -8.02
C SER A 192 4.83 13.37 -9.44
N GLU A 193 5.43 14.03 -10.45
CA GLU A 193 5.09 13.84 -11.85
C GLU A 193 5.36 12.41 -12.31
N GLN A 194 6.51 11.85 -11.94
CA GLN A 194 6.84 10.46 -12.26
C GLN A 194 5.83 9.47 -11.65
N LEU A 195 5.36 9.73 -10.43
CA LEU A 195 4.34 8.93 -9.76
C LEU A 195 2.95 9.04 -10.40
N LYS A 196 2.66 10.05 -11.22
CA LYS A 196 1.40 10.11 -12.00
C LYS A 196 1.33 8.97 -13.01
N TRP A 197 2.44 8.66 -13.66
CA TRP A 197 2.58 7.61 -14.69
C TRP A 197 3.03 6.26 -14.12
N PHE A 198 3.26 6.20 -12.81
CA PHE A 198 3.67 4.98 -12.11
C PHE A 198 2.46 4.14 -11.70
N ALA A 199 2.22 3.07 -12.46
CA ALA A 199 1.24 2.03 -12.19
C ALA A 199 -0.20 2.52 -11.87
N GLY A 200 -1.11 1.58 -11.62
CA GLY A 200 -2.44 1.87 -11.07
C GLY A 200 -2.43 2.33 -9.60
N LYS A 201 -3.55 2.94 -9.15
CA LYS A 201 -3.78 3.31 -7.73
C LYS A 201 -3.64 2.12 -6.78
N GLN A 202 -4.06 0.94 -7.22
CA GLN A 202 -4.03 -0.33 -6.49
C GLN A 202 -2.60 -0.69 -6.11
N VAL A 203 -1.67 -0.62 -7.07
CA VAL A 203 -0.25 -0.86 -6.84
C VAL A 203 0.33 0.21 -5.92
N LYS A 204 0.08 1.50 -6.21
CA LYS A 204 0.63 2.61 -5.40
C LYS A 204 0.16 2.61 -3.95
N ASN A 205 -1.03 2.07 -3.66
CA ASN A 205 -1.56 2.00 -2.30
C ASN A 205 -0.87 0.96 -1.42
N VAL A 206 -0.13 0.02 -1.99
CA VAL A 206 0.55 -1.05 -1.24
C VAL A 206 2.07 -1.08 -1.48
N ALA A 207 2.54 -0.69 -2.66
CA ALA A 207 3.96 -0.59 -2.99
C ALA A 207 4.64 0.43 -2.08
N SER A 208 5.84 0.10 -1.58
CA SER A 208 6.61 0.97 -0.69
C SER A 208 7.81 1.62 -1.37
N VAL A 209 8.23 2.76 -0.84
CA VAL A 209 9.42 3.49 -1.29
C VAL A 209 10.67 2.60 -1.23
N GLY A 210 10.91 1.98 -0.07
CA GLY A 210 12.04 1.08 0.12
C GLY A 210 11.94 -0.20 -0.70
N GLY A 211 10.73 -0.70 -0.94
CA GLY A 211 10.52 -1.84 -1.84
C GLY A 211 10.95 -1.51 -3.27
N ASN A 212 10.55 -0.34 -3.78
CA ASN A 212 10.97 0.12 -5.11
C ASN A 212 12.50 0.34 -5.21
N ILE A 213 13.10 0.96 -4.19
CA ILE A 213 14.55 1.20 -4.13
C ILE A 213 15.33 -0.12 -4.06
N CYS A 214 15.06 -0.96 -3.05
CA CYS A 214 15.83 -2.18 -2.80
C CYS A 214 15.60 -3.29 -3.84
N THR A 215 14.49 -3.23 -4.60
CA THR A 215 14.31 -4.12 -5.77
C THR A 215 15.37 -3.85 -6.83
N ALA A 216 15.87 -2.61 -6.92
CA ALA A 216 16.91 -2.19 -7.86
C ALA A 216 16.67 -2.69 -9.29
N SER A 217 15.41 -2.57 -9.74
CA SER A 217 15.05 -2.85 -11.11
C SER A 217 15.75 -1.85 -12.03
N PRO A 218 16.43 -2.28 -13.11
CA PRO A 218 17.09 -1.37 -14.07
C PRO A 218 16.14 -0.37 -14.72
N ILE A 219 14.85 -0.70 -14.74
CA ILE A 219 13.75 0.09 -15.32
C ILE A 219 12.92 0.78 -14.22
N SER A 220 13.44 0.91 -12.99
CA SER A 220 12.72 1.65 -11.94
C SER A 220 12.61 3.12 -12.33
N ASP A 221 11.37 3.63 -12.35
CA ASP A 221 11.10 5.03 -12.66
C ASP A 221 11.59 6.02 -11.57
N LEU A 222 11.72 5.58 -10.32
CA LEU A 222 12.07 6.47 -9.21
C LEU A 222 13.56 6.46 -8.86
N ASN A 223 14.28 5.36 -9.13
CA ASN A 223 15.70 5.26 -8.77
C ASN A 223 16.58 6.33 -9.43
N PRO A 224 16.42 6.64 -10.74
CA PRO A 224 17.13 7.76 -11.37
C PRO A 224 16.86 9.11 -10.69
N LEU A 225 15.63 9.34 -10.21
CA LEU A 225 15.27 10.58 -9.53
C LEU A 225 15.88 10.69 -8.13
N TRP A 226 15.93 9.60 -7.37
CA TRP A 226 16.64 9.59 -6.08
C TRP A 226 18.13 9.92 -6.26
N MET A 227 18.77 9.35 -7.29
CA MET A 227 20.16 9.66 -7.64
C MET A 227 20.33 11.12 -8.07
N ALA A 228 19.49 11.61 -8.98
CA ALA A 228 19.55 12.98 -9.48
C ALA A 228 19.33 14.01 -8.36
N ALA A 229 18.35 13.77 -7.48
CA ALA A 229 18.02 14.61 -6.34
C ALA A 229 19.06 14.54 -5.19
N ARG A 230 20.13 13.74 -5.35
CA ARG A 230 21.15 13.52 -4.32
C ARG A 230 20.54 13.08 -2.98
N ALA A 231 19.51 12.23 -3.05
CA ALA A 231 18.90 11.68 -1.86
C ALA A 231 19.91 10.85 -1.06
N GLU A 232 19.72 10.82 0.25
CA GLU A 232 20.53 10.07 1.19
C GLU A 232 19.72 8.90 1.75
N PHE A 233 20.25 7.70 1.68
CA PHE A 233 19.63 6.49 2.19
C PHE A 233 20.23 6.17 3.55
N ARG A 234 19.37 6.07 4.57
CA ARG A 234 19.74 5.72 5.93
C ARG A 234 19.55 4.22 6.10
N ILE A 235 20.62 3.53 6.43
CA ILE A 235 20.68 2.07 6.51
C ILE A 235 21.02 1.71 7.94
N VAL A 236 20.24 0.82 8.53
CA VAL A 236 20.42 0.37 9.91
C VAL A 236 20.90 -1.07 9.94
N ASP A 237 21.90 -1.35 10.76
CA ASP A 237 22.41 -2.70 11.00
C ASP A 237 21.65 -3.41 12.15
N LEU A 238 22.02 -4.66 12.42
CA LEU A 238 21.41 -5.47 13.50
C LEU A 238 21.67 -4.92 14.92
N LYS A 239 22.71 -4.09 15.09
CA LYS A 239 23.05 -3.45 16.36
C LYS A 239 22.30 -2.12 16.54
N GLY A 240 21.67 -1.61 15.49
CA GLY A 240 20.99 -0.33 15.46
C GLY A 240 21.87 0.84 15.05
N TYR A 241 23.12 0.59 14.61
CA TYR A 241 23.96 1.63 14.03
C TYR A 241 23.39 2.04 12.67
N ILE A 242 23.35 3.35 12.42
CA ILE A 242 22.82 3.94 11.19
C ILE A 242 23.97 4.53 10.40
N ARG A 243 24.16 4.05 9.18
CA ARG A 243 25.03 4.66 8.17
C ARG A 243 24.19 5.36 7.10
N THR A 244 24.79 6.35 6.46
CA THR A 244 24.18 7.09 5.35
C THR A 244 24.93 6.82 4.06
N VAL A 245 24.20 6.56 2.98
CA VAL A 245 24.74 6.32 1.63
C VAL A 245 24.03 7.26 0.66
N LEU A 246 24.77 7.91 -0.24
CA LEU A 246 24.15 8.68 -1.31
C LEU A 246 23.47 7.73 -2.30
N ALA A 247 22.28 8.09 -2.78
CA ALA A 247 21.51 7.26 -3.70
C ALA A 247 22.31 6.82 -4.94
N LYS A 248 23.23 7.65 -5.44
CA LYS A 248 24.09 7.33 -6.59
C LYS A 248 25.08 6.18 -6.32
N ASP A 249 25.47 5.97 -5.07
CA ASP A 249 26.48 4.99 -4.66
C ASP A 249 25.81 3.70 -4.15
N PHE A 250 24.49 3.71 -3.98
CA PHE A 250 23.72 2.58 -3.44
C PHE A 250 23.48 1.45 -4.45
N PHE A 251 23.42 1.76 -5.75
CA PHE A 251 23.12 0.77 -6.79
C PHE A 251 24.42 0.21 -7.38
N LEU A 252 24.77 -1.02 -7.02
CA LEU A 252 26.05 -1.64 -7.34
C LEU A 252 26.03 -2.46 -8.65
N GLY A 253 24.84 -2.69 -9.22
CA GLY A 253 24.67 -3.46 -10.46
C GLY A 253 23.24 -3.97 -10.63
N TYR A 254 23.05 -4.87 -11.59
CA TYR A 254 21.74 -5.46 -11.89
C TYR A 254 21.12 -6.10 -10.64
N ARG A 255 20.02 -5.51 -10.12
CA ARG A 255 19.32 -5.94 -8.90
C ARG A 255 20.24 -6.13 -7.68
N LYS A 256 21.37 -5.40 -7.64
CA LYS A 256 22.34 -5.44 -6.55
C LYS A 256 22.46 -4.06 -5.91
N VAL A 257 22.31 -4.01 -4.59
CA VAL A 257 22.37 -2.78 -3.80
C VAL A 257 23.43 -2.88 -2.70
N ASP A 258 23.86 -1.73 -2.20
CA ASP A 258 24.76 -1.59 -1.06
C ASP A 258 24.02 -1.83 0.27
N LEU A 259 23.55 -3.05 0.47
CA LEU A 259 23.04 -3.57 1.75
C LEU A 259 23.82 -4.83 2.10
N ALA A 260 24.53 -4.79 3.22
CA ALA A 260 25.15 -5.97 3.81
C ALA A 260 24.08 -6.91 4.42
N GLN A 261 24.49 -8.15 4.69
CA GLN A 261 23.58 -9.12 5.32
C GLN A 261 23.11 -8.61 6.69
N GLY A 262 21.79 -8.64 6.91
CA GLY A 262 21.17 -8.13 8.14
C GLY A 262 20.89 -6.63 8.15
N GLU A 263 21.41 -5.86 7.20
CA GLU A 263 21.07 -4.44 7.07
C GLU A 263 19.66 -4.24 6.50
N VAL A 264 19.05 -3.13 6.89
CA VAL A 264 17.73 -2.72 6.45
C VAL A 264 17.76 -1.25 6.04
N LEU A 265 17.20 -0.92 4.88
CA LEU A 265 16.91 0.46 4.52
C LEU A 265 15.88 1.02 5.50
N LEU A 266 16.29 1.94 6.36
CA LEU A 266 15.45 2.58 7.37
C LEU A 266 14.57 3.67 6.74
N SER A 267 15.21 4.58 6.02
CA SER A 267 14.56 5.75 5.46
C SER A 267 15.37 6.39 4.34
N VAL A 268 14.72 7.29 3.62
CA VAL A 268 15.26 8.11 2.54
C VAL A 268 15.13 9.56 2.96
N PHE A 269 16.23 10.29 2.95
CA PHE A 269 16.26 11.73 3.13
C PHE A 269 16.34 12.41 1.75
N LEU A 270 15.30 13.14 1.40
CA LEU A 270 15.19 13.93 0.16
C LEU A 270 15.49 15.40 0.49
N PRO A 271 16.65 15.96 0.09
CA PRO A 271 16.98 17.35 0.39
C PRO A 271 16.06 18.32 -0.35
N TRP A 272 15.83 19.50 0.24
CA TRP A 272 15.24 20.60 -0.51
C TRP A 272 16.19 21.09 -1.60
N SER A 273 15.62 21.47 -2.75
CA SER A 273 16.39 22.03 -3.85
C SER A 273 16.85 23.45 -3.51
N ARG A 274 18.01 23.85 -4.01
CA ARG A 274 18.57 25.20 -3.79
C ARG A 274 18.00 26.19 -4.79
N HIS A 275 18.25 27.48 -4.56
CA HIS A 275 18.08 28.49 -5.60
C HIS A 275 18.85 28.09 -6.87
N PHE A 276 18.21 28.29 -8.03
CA PHE A 276 18.74 27.92 -9.34
C PHE A 276 19.10 26.43 -9.51
N GLU A 277 18.53 25.56 -8.66
CA GLU A 277 18.63 24.11 -8.81
C GLU A 277 17.32 23.52 -9.35
N PHE A 278 17.43 22.77 -10.44
CA PHE A 278 16.29 22.20 -11.16
C PHE A 278 16.46 20.69 -11.30
N VAL A 279 15.39 19.93 -11.03
CA VAL A 279 15.29 18.50 -11.26
C VAL A 279 14.12 18.22 -12.20
N LYS A 280 14.33 17.36 -13.20
CA LYS A 280 13.30 16.96 -14.15
C LYS A 280 13.31 15.45 -14.40
N GLU A 281 12.11 14.90 -14.45
CA GLU A 281 11.78 13.51 -14.76
C GLU A 281 11.48 13.32 -16.26
N PHE A 282 11.87 12.16 -16.77
CA PHE A 282 11.53 11.70 -18.11
C PHE A 282 11.21 10.21 -18.07
N LYS A 283 10.16 9.82 -18.80
CA LYS A 283 9.79 8.42 -19.03
C LYS A 283 9.23 8.26 -20.43
N GLN A 284 9.72 7.26 -21.14
CA GLN A 284 9.18 6.78 -22.40
C GLN A 284 8.78 5.31 -22.25
N SER A 285 7.58 4.98 -22.70
CA SER A 285 6.99 3.64 -22.69
C SER A 285 6.09 3.46 -23.92
N HIS A 286 5.54 2.25 -24.13
CA HIS A 286 4.61 2.01 -25.25
C HIS A 286 3.25 2.64 -24.99
N ARG A 287 2.84 2.72 -23.71
CA ARG A 287 1.63 3.41 -23.25
C ARG A 287 1.98 4.44 -22.20
N ARG A 288 1.18 5.50 -22.11
CA ARG A 288 1.41 6.61 -21.17
C ARG A 288 1.24 6.20 -19.71
N GLU A 289 0.31 5.30 -19.42
CA GLU A 289 -0.06 4.87 -18.06
C GLU A 289 0.15 3.37 -17.89
N ASP A 290 0.46 2.96 -16.65
CA ASP A 290 0.56 1.55 -16.21
C ASP A 290 1.46 0.67 -17.10
N ASP A 291 2.56 1.25 -17.59
CA ASP A 291 3.50 0.56 -18.47
C ASP A 291 4.93 0.63 -17.94
N ILE A 292 5.72 -0.36 -18.35
CA ILE A 292 7.14 -0.45 -18.05
C ILE A 292 7.90 0.56 -18.93
N ALA A 293 8.85 1.28 -18.32
CA ALA A 293 9.69 2.21 -19.08
C ALA A 293 10.60 1.47 -20.06
N LEU A 294 10.65 1.97 -21.30
CA LEU A 294 11.71 1.65 -22.27
C LEU A 294 12.98 2.43 -21.92
N VAL A 295 12.81 3.72 -21.63
CA VAL A 295 13.86 4.62 -21.14
C VAL A 295 13.24 5.54 -20.11
N ASN A 296 13.94 5.77 -19.00
CA ASN A 296 13.60 6.80 -18.04
C ASN A 296 14.86 7.53 -17.58
N ALA A 297 14.69 8.75 -17.08
CA ALA A 297 15.79 9.56 -16.58
C ALA A 297 15.34 10.54 -15.50
N GLY A 298 16.22 10.77 -14.54
CA GLY A 298 16.18 11.92 -13.65
C GLY A 298 17.37 12.82 -13.97
N MET A 299 17.13 14.08 -14.29
CA MET A 299 18.19 15.04 -14.60
C MET A 299 18.17 16.15 -13.57
N ARG A 300 19.36 16.57 -13.11
CA ARG A 300 19.53 17.71 -12.21
C ARG A 300 20.55 18.68 -12.77
N VAL A 301 20.25 19.97 -12.72
CA VAL A 301 21.18 21.07 -13.02
C VAL A 301 21.14 22.08 -11.89
N HIS A 302 22.29 22.66 -11.56
CA HIS A 302 22.38 23.81 -10.65
C HIS A 302 23.18 24.89 -11.37
N LEU A 303 22.52 26.00 -11.68
CA LEU A 303 23.13 27.14 -12.36
C LEU A 303 23.83 27.98 -11.28
N LYS A 304 25.14 28.17 -11.44
CA LYS A 304 25.95 29.03 -10.58
C LYS A 304 25.97 30.45 -11.14
#